data_AF-A0A920BEX2-F1
#
_entry.id   AF-A0A920BEX2-F1
#
_cell.length_a   1.000
_cell.length_b   1.000
_cell.length_c   1.000
_cell.angle_alpha   90.00
_cell.angle_beta   90.00
_cell.angle_gamma   90.00
#
_symmetry.space_group_name_H-M   'P 1'
#
loop_
_entity.id
_entity.type
_entity.pdbx_description
1 polymer ?
#
loop_
_entity_poly.entity_id
_entity_poly.type
_entity_poly.pdbx_seq_one_letter_code
_entity_poly.pdbx_strand_id
1 'polypeptide(L)'
;MGRSSNSRNRLFNLTPEGGLKTEAADSSLLEDPSLIIYNAVLPSKQGFLVTNGDHTDRVLAKMGNGKTFLEAMHDEKHEPDPPNFTPRIAGLMTLEASELKIELALACKSSFSSELSEVHYHHIPIVKKGFGFCITTYMKDGDPLPHFQKQSFVDANQDSKLGFGR
;
A
#
# COMPACT_ATOMS: atom_id res chain seq x y z
N MET A 1 -0.69 0.78 -11.21
CA MET A 1 0.16 0.06 -12.19
C MET A 1 1.44 0.85 -12.42
N GLY A 2 2.58 0.18 -12.62
CA GLY A 2 3.90 0.82 -12.66
C GLY A 2 4.05 1.81 -13.81
N ARG A 3 4.54 3.01 -13.51
CA ARG A 3 4.55 4.15 -14.45
C ARG A 3 5.91 4.34 -15.12
N SER A 4 6.99 4.07 -14.39
CA SER A 4 8.35 4.02 -14.92
C SER A 4 8.72 2.63 -15.43
N SER A 5 9.71 2.55 -16.31
CA SER A 5 10.29 1.27 -16.74
C SER A 5 10.79 0.46 -15.55
N ASN A 6 11.38 1.14 -14.55
CA ASN A 6 11.78 0.55 -13.27
C ASN A 6 10.55 -0.09 -12.57
N SER A 7 9.46 0.65 -12.35
CA SER A 7 8.26 0.13 -11.66
C SER A 7 7.50 -0.97 -12.43
N ARG A 8 7.64 -1.04 -13.76
CA ARG A 8 7.08 -2.11 -14.59
C ARG A 8 7.93 -3.38 -14.62
N ASN A 9 9.20 -3.29 -14.25
CA ASN A 9 10.15 -4.39 -14.24
C ASN A 9 10.00 -5.25 -12.97
N ARG A 10 8.79 -5.72 -12.65
CA ARG A 10 8.55 -6.51 -11.43
C ARG A 10 7.73 -7.78 -11.67
N LEU A 11 8.16 -8.85 -11.02
CA LEU A 11 7.45 -10.12 -10.89
C LEU A 11 7.07 -10.32 -9.42
N PHE A 12 6.03 -11.11 -9.17
CA PHE A 12 5.69 -11.54 -7.82
C PHE A 12 6.17 -12.96 -7.59
N ASN A 13 6.96 -13.15 -6.54
CA ASN A 13 7.40 -14.45 -6.08
C ASN A 13 6.81 -14.75 -4.70
N LEU A 14 6.44 -16.02 -4.48
CA LEU A 14 5.96 -16.48 -3.19
C LEU A 14 7.12 -16.47 -2.19
N THR A 15 6.88 -15.94 -0.99
CA THR A 15 7.84 -16.07 0.10
C THR A 15 7.65 -17.41 0.81
N PRO A 16 8.71 -17.99 1.43
CA PRO A 16 8.58 -19.21 2.23
C PRO A 16 7.52 -19.14 3.33
N GLU A 17 7.25 -17.94 3.82
CA GLU A 17 6.27 -17.65 4.87
C GLU A 17 4.83 -17.60 4.35
N GLY A 18 4.60 -17.71 3.04
CA GLY A 18 3.27 -17.63 2.41
C GLY A 18 2.86 -16.20 2.03
N GLY A 19 3.83 -15.29 1.92
CA GLY A 19 3.64 -13.92 1.41
C GLY A 19 3.91 -13.78 -0.09
N LEU A 20 3.91 -12.53 -0.56
CA LEU A 20 4.35 -12.15 -1.90
C LEU A 20 5.45 -11.10 -1.80
N LYS A 21 6.54 -11.35 -2.51
CA LYS A 21 7.64 -10.41 -2.67
C LYS A 21 7.70 -9.95 -4.13
N THR A 22 7.97 -8.67 -4.33
CA THR A 22 8.31 -8.14 -5.65
C THR A 22 9.78 -8.37 -5.93
N GLU A 23 10.09 -8.86 -7.12
CA GLU A 23 11.46 -9.05 -7.61
C GLU A 23 11.60 -8.45 -9.00
N ALA A 24 12.81 -8.03 -9.36
CA ALA A 24 13.04 -7.50 -10.70
C ALA A 24 12.87 -8.59 -11.76
N ALA A 25 12.17 -8.29 -12.86
CA ALA A 25 12.07 -9.24 -13.96
C ALA A 25 13.40 -9.37 -14.72
N ASP A 26 14.08 -8.24 -14.89
CA ASP A 26 15.44 -8.14 -15.41
C ASP A 26 16.31 -7.34 -14.43
N SER A 27 17.27 -8.00 -13.80
CA SER A 27 18.15 -7.35 -12.82
C SER A 27 19.09 -6.32 -13.44
N SER A 28 19.31 -6.34 -14.76
CA SER A 28 20.15 -5.36 -15.46
C SER A 28 19.46 -4.01 -15.69
N LEU A 29 18.14 -3.96 -15.53
CA LEU A 29 17.32 -2.75 -15.69
C LEU A 29 16.91 -2.12 -14.34
N LEU A 30 17.53 -2.55 -13.23
CA LEU A 30 17.31 -2.00 -11.90
C LEU A 30 18.07 -0.67 -11.74
N GLU A 31 17.34 0.44 -11.68
CA GLU A 31 17.93 1.74 -11.32
C GLU A 31 18.01 1.88 -9.80
N ASP A 32 16.86 1.81 -9.12
CA ASP A 32 16.77 1.80 -7.66
C ASP A 32 16.06 0.51 -7.20
N PRO A 33 16.77 -0.42 -6.55
CA PRO A 33 16.20 -1.67 -6.07
C PRO A 33 15.25 -1.49 -4.88
N SER A 34 15.38 -0.40 -4.11
CA SER A 34 14.59 -0.19 -2.89
C SER A 34 13.10 0.04 -3.18
N LEU A 35 12.78 0.57 -4.37
CA LEU A 35 11.42 0.80 -4.82
C LEU A 35 10.79 -0.41 -5.53
N ILE A 36 11.59 -1.43 -5.84
CA ILE A 36 11.14 -2.59 -6.63
C ILE A 36 11.13 -3.87 -5.82
N ILE A 37 12.11 -4.07 -4.94
CA ILE A 37 12.32 -5.35 -4.27
C ILE A 37 11.88 -5.21 -2.82
N TYR A 38 10.63 -5.56 -2.54
CA TYR A 38 10.06 -5.51 -1.19
C TYR A 38 9.00 -6.60 -1.01
N ASN A 39 8.69 -6.93 0.24
CA ASN A 39 7.58 -7.82 0.54
C ASN A 39 6.27 -7.06 0.32
N ALA A 40 5.53 -7.34 -0.75
CA ALA A 40 4.26 -6.67 -1.05
C ALA A 40 3.11 -7.19 -0.18
N VAL A 41 3.15 -8.48 0.17
CA VAL A 41 2.17 -9.13 1.05
C VAL A 41 2.91 -9.96 2.08
N LEU A 42 2.59 -9.80 3.36
CA LEU A 42 3.05 -10.69 4.42
C LEU A 42 1.87 -11.20 5.25
N PRO A 43 1.88 -12.47 5.66
CA PRO A 43 0.97 -12.95 6.68
C PRO A 43 1.15 -12.17 7.99
N SER A 44 0.04 -11.81 8.62
CA SER A 44 0.00 -11.28 9.97
C SER A 44 -0.61 -12.33 10.91
N LYS A 45 -0.61 -12.07 12.23
CA LYS A 45 -1.18 -13.01 13.22
C LYS A 45 -2.64 -13.42 12.93
N GLN A 46 -3.41 -12.58 12.25
CA GLN A 46 -4.85 -12.77 12.06
C GLN A 46 -5.30 -12.58 10.60
N GLY A 47 -4.36 -12.51 9.66
CA GLY A 47 -4.67 -12.32 8.24
C GLY A 47 -3.45 -11.88 7.44
N PHE A 48 -3.56 -10.77 6.72
CA PHE A 48 -2.51 -10.31 5.78
C PHE A 48 -2.30 -8.82 5.84
N LEU A 49 -1.03 -8.42 5.79
CA LEU A 49 -0.58 -7.05 5.57
C LEU A 49 -0.18 -6.88 4.10
N VAL A 50 -0.69 -5.85 3.45
CA VAL A 50 -0.39 -5.50 2.06
C VAL A 50 0.11 -4.07 1.98
N THR A 51 1.19 -3.80 1.25
CA THR A 51 1.67 -2.43 1.05
C THR A 51 2.24 -2.19 -0.35
N ASN A 52 2.50 -0.92 -0.70
CA ASN A 52 3.15 -0.55 -1.96
C ASN A 52 4.67 -0.38 -1.89
N GLY A 53 5.34 -0.72 -0.78
CA GLY A 53 6.77 -0.46 -0.65
C GLY A 53 7.46 -1.24 0.47
N ASP A 54 8.70 -0.81 0.76
CA ASP A 54 9.61 -1.42 1.74
C ASP A 54 9.12 -1.35 3.20
N HIS A 55 8.04 -0.60 3.47
CA HIS A 55 7.50 -0.45 4.82
C HIS A 55 6.74 -1.68 5.32
N THR A 56 6.44 -2.67 4.49
CA THR A 56 5.73 -3.89 4.93
C THR A 56 6.43 -4.57 6.10
N ASP A 57 7.74 -4.78 6.01
CA ASP A 57 8.52 -5.46 7.06
C ASP A 57 8.58 -4.61 8.34
N ARG A 58 8.78 -3.30 8.22
CA ARG A 58 8.81 -2.38 9.37
C ARG A 58 7.47 -2.32 10.09
N VAL A 59 6.38 -2.22 9.33
CA VAL A 59 5.01 -2.17 9.86
C VAL A 59 4.67 -3.49 10.56
N LEU A 60 4.99 -4.64 9.94
CA LEU A 60 4.77 -5.94 10.55
C LEU A 60 5.59 -6.13 11.83
N ALA A 61 6.86 -5.71 11.84
CA ALA A 61 7.71 -5.78 13.02
C ALA A 61 7.19 -4.91 14.19
N LYS A 62 6.74 -3.67 13.89
CA LYS A 62 6.10 -2.78 14.87
C LYS A 62 4.84 -3.40 15.46
N MET A 63 4.01 -4.02 14.64
CA MET A 63 2.83 -4.76 15.11
C MET A 63 3.20 -5.99 15.94
N GLY A 64 4.27 -6.70 15.57
CA GLY A 64 4.84 -7.79 16.36
C GLY A 64 5.25 -7.36 17.76
N ASN A 65 5.72 -6.11 17.91
CA ASN A 65 6.10 -5.48 19.17
C ASN A 65 4.93 -4.84 19.93
N GLY A 66 3.69 -5.10 19.53
CA GLY A 66 2.48 -4.68 20.25
C GLY A 66 1.87 -3.35 19.81
N LYS A 67 2.42 -2.67 18.80
CA LYS A 67 1.75 -1.51 18.20
C LYS A 67 0.51 -1.94 17.43
N THR A 68 -0.53 -1.11 17.45
CA THR A 68 -1.64 -1.21 16.50
C THR A 68 -1.18 -0.90 15.09
N PHE A 69 -1.96 -1.27 14.08
CA PHE A 69 -1.66 -0.95 12.69
C PHE A 69 -1.56 0.56 12.44
N LEU A 70 -2.46 1.35 13.03
CA LEU A 70 -2.40 2.81 12.95
C LEU A 70 -1.11 3.37 13.55
N GLU A 71 -0.74 2.94 14.76
CA GLU A 71 0.52 3.37 15.40
C GLU A 71 1.75 2.95 14.60
N ALA A 72 1.72 1.78 13.96
CA ALA A 72 2.81 1.34 13.10
C ALA A 72 2.97 2.22 11.85
N MET A 73 1.85 2.66 11.27
CA MET A 73 1.80 3.55 10.11
C MET A 73 2.11 5.02 10.45
N HIS A 74 1.80 5.48 11.67
CA HIS A 74 2.07 6.86 12.12
C HIS A 74 3.57 7.23 12.07
N ASP A 75 4.45 6.23 12.18
CA ASP A 75 5.89 6.39 12.09
C ASP A 75 6.41 6.43 10.63
N GLU A 76 5.59 6.09 9.64
CA GLU A 76 5.99 6.07 8.24
C GLU A 76 5.88 7.46 7.59
N LYS A 77 6.72 7.68 6.58
CA LYS A 77 6.73 8.91 5.78
C LYS A 77 6.40 8.60 4.32
N HIS A 78 5.99 9.62 3.56
CA HIS A 78 5.98 9.52 2.11
C HIS A 78 7.37 9.17 1.57
N GLU A 79 7.44 8.65 0.34
CA GLU A 79 8.71 8.31 -0.31
C GLU A 79 9.53 9.58 -0.58
N PRO A 80 10.86 9.53 -0.42
CA PRO A 80 11.73 10.69 -0.61
C PRO A 80 12.05 10.92 -2.10
N ASP A 81 11.02 10.98 -2.96
CA ASP A 81 11.13 11.05 -4.41
C ASP A 81 10.59 12.39 -4.99
N PRO A 82 11.24 13.53 -4.71
CA PRO A 82 10.81 14.80 -5.25
C PRO A 82 10.82 14.80 -6.79
N PRO A 83 9.86 15.46 -7.46
CA PRO A 83 8.77 16.27 -6.88
C PRO A 83 7.50 15.47 -6.54
N ASN A 84 7.51 14.15 -6.66
CA ASN A 84 6.31 13.32 -6.56
C ASN A 84 5.85 13.10 -5.13
N PHE A 85 6.79 12.88 -4.20
CA PHE A 85 6.51 12.60 -2.79
C PHE A 85 5.46 11.49 -2.64
N THR A 86 5.74 10.34 -3.26
CA THR A 86 4.82 9.22 -3.42
C THR A 86 4.29 8.76 -2.06
N PRO A 87 2.96 8.69 -1.87
CA PRO A 87 2.42 8.19 -0.61
C PRO A 87 2.75 6.71 -0.37
N ARG A 88 2.99 6.36 0.89
CA ARG A 88 3.02 4.95 1.32
C ARG A 88 1.62 4.53 1.74
N ILE A 89 1.06 3.54 1.05
CA ILE A 89 -0.24 2.94 1.34
C ILE A 89 -0.06 1.56 1.99
N ALA A 90 -0.96 1.23 2.90
CA ALA A 90 -1.01 -0.09 3.52
C ALA A 90 -2.46 -0.51 3.76
N GLY A 91 -2.70 -1.82 3.69
CA GLY A 91 -3.95 -2.46 4.06
C GLY A 91 -3.69 -3.65 4.97
N LEU A 92 -4.39 -3.71 6.09
CA LEU A 92 -4.43 -4.88 6.97
C LEU A 92 -5.79 -5.54 6.84
N MET A 93 -5.78 -6.80 6.43
CA MET A 93 -6.96 -7.66 6.42
C MET A 93 -6.89 -8.59 7.60
N THR A 94 -7.96 -8.63 8.38
CA THR A 94 -8.11 -9.51 9.54
C THR A 94 -9.36 -10.37 9.34
N LEU A 95 -9.22 -11.68 9.50
CA LEU A 95 -10.33 -12.62 9.44
C LEU A 95 -10.64 -13.16 10.83
N GLU A 96 -11.74 -12.72 11.42
CA GLU A 96 -12.19 -13.12 12.76
C GLU A 96 -13.60 -13.72 12.65
N ALA A 97 -13.81 -14.93 13.17
CA ALA A 97 -15.14 -15.58 13.22
C ALA A 97 -15.91 -15.60 11.87
N SER A 98 -15.21 -15.66 10.73
CA SER A 98 -15.75 -15.55 9.36
C SER A 98 -16.20 -14.15 8.91
N GLU A 99 -15.90 -13.12 9.69
CA GLU A 99 -16.06 -11.71 9.34
C GLU A 99 -14.71 -11.13 8.90
N LEU A 100 -14.72 -10.43 7.76
CA LEU A 100 -13.55 -9.74 7.23
C LEU A 100 -13.56 -8.30 7.73
N LYS A 101 -12.52 -7.93 8.47
CA LYS A 101 -12.19 -6.56 8.86
C LYS A 101 -11.08 -6.05 7.96
N ILE A 102 -11.19 -4.80 7.53
CA ILE A 102 -10.14 -4.12 6.76
C ILE A 102 -9.76 -2.81 7.44
N GLU A 103 -8.47 -2.60 7.61
CA GLU A 103 -7.89 -1.31 7.97
C GLU A 103 -7.02 -0.82 6.83
N LEU A 104 -7.17 0.43 6.43
CA LEU A 104 -6.41 1.05 5.35
C LEU A 104 -5.71 2.30 5.89
N ALA A 105 -4.46 2.52 5.48
CA ALA A 105 -3.67 3.67 5.89
C ALA A 105 -2.89 4.25 4.71
N LEU A 106 -2.66 5.56 4.76
CA LEU A 106 -1.92 6.35 3.79
C LEU A 106 -1.02 7.33 4.55
N ALA A 107 0.29 7.21 4.40
CA ALA A 107 1.26 8.22 4.80
C ALA A 107 1.61 9.08 3.58
N CYS A 108 1.17 10.34 3.56
CA CYS A 108 1.37 11.26 2.44
C CYS A 108 2.06 12.55 2.87
N LYS A 109 2.61 13.29 1.90
CA LYS A 109 3.20 14.61 2.11
C LYS A 109 2.19 15.56 2.76
N SER A 110 2.60 16.24 3.82
CA SER A 110 1.75 17.22 4.47
C SER A 110 1.54 18.46 3.59
N SER A 111 0.41 19.13 3.80
CA SER A 111 0.13 20.43 3.21
C SER A 111 1.01 21.54 3.78
N PHE A 112 1.54 21.40 4.99
CA PHE A 112 2.37 22.42 5.66
C PHE A 112 3.80 22.49 5.14
N SER A 113 4.42 21.35 4.82
CA SER A 113 5.81 21.26 4.38
C SER A 113 6.05 19.96 3.62
N SER A 114 6.96 19.99 2.64
CA SER A 114 7.44 18.79 1.94
C SER A 114 8.26 17.86 2.82
N GLU A 115 8.79 18.34 3.95
CA GLU A 115 9.57 17.49 4.87
C GLU A 115 8.69 16.71 5.87
N LEU A 116 7.40 17.08 5.95
CA LEU A 116 6.45 16.51 6.88
C LEU A 116 5.53 15.51 6.19
N SER A 117 5.11 14.49 6.92
CA SER A 117 4.09 13.53 6.49
C SER A 117 2.90 13.58 7.43
N GLU A 118 1.72 13.32 6.89
CA GLU A 118 0.49 13.08 7.64
C GLU A 118 -0.05 11.69 7.30
N VAL A 119 -0.71 11.06 8.28
CA VAL A 119 -1.26 9.71 8.13
C VAL A 119 -2.77 9.76 8.18
N HIS A 120 -3.39 9.27 7.12
CA HIS A 120 -4.83 9.04 7.03
C HIS A 120 -5.13 7.57 7.25
N TYR A 121 -6.16 7.30 8.03
CA TYR A 121 -6.54 5.95 8.44
C TYR A 121 -8.03 5.75 8.30
N HIS A 122 -8.41 4.57 7.82
CA HIS A 122 -9.79 4.16 7.65
C HIS A 122 -9.98 2.74 8.16
N HIS A 123 -10.98 2.55 9.02
CA HIS A 123 -11.32 1.27 9.61
C HIS A 123 -12.68 0.81 9.11
N ILE A 124 -12.72 -0.35 8.47
CA ILE A 124 -13.93 -1.04 8.03
C ILE A 124 -14.12 -2.27 8.91
N PRO A 125 -15.04 -2.21 9.90
CA PRO A 125 -15.19 -3.28 10.88
C PRO A 125 -15.77 -4.56 10.28
N ILE A 126 -16.62 -4.45 9.25
CA ILE A 126 -17.27 -5.58 8.58
C ILE A 126 -17.32 -5.30 7.08
N VAL A 127 -16.72 -6.20 6.29
CA VAL A 127 -16.85 -6.20 4.83
C VAL A 127 -17.92 -7.20 4.43
N LYS A 128 -19.00 -6.71 3.82
CA LYS A 128 -20.07 -7.55 3.30
C LYS A 128 -19.53 -8.46 2.19
N LYS A 129 -19.96 -9.72 2.16
CA LYS A 129 -19.60 -10.66 1.09
C LYS A 129 -19.93 -10.07 -0.28
N GLY A 130 -18.97 -10.18 -1.21
CA GLY A 130 -19.03 -9.57 -2.52
C GLY A 130 -18.51 -8.13 -2.57
N PHE A 131 -18.15 -7.52 -1.44
CA PHE A 131 -17.59 -6.17 -1.36
C PHE A 131 -16.08 -6.18 -1.14
N GLY A 132 -15.40 -5.14 -1.61
CA GLY A 132 -13.96 -4.95 -1.45
C GLY A 132 -13.63 -3.46 -1.42
N PHE A 133 -12.45 -3.13 -0.89
CA PHE A 133 -11.99 -1.75 -0.80
C PHE A 133 -10.63 -1.62 -1.46
N CYS A 134 -10.41 -0.48 -2.12
CA CYS A 134 -9.13 -0.15 -2.74
C CYS A 134 -8.61 1.18 -2.18
N ILE A 135 -7.29 1.30 -2.15
CA ILE A 135 -6.58 2.55 -1.96
C ILE A 135 -5.46 2.63 -3.00
N THR A 136 -5.29 3.79 -3.63
CA THR A 136 -4.25 4.04 -4.63
C THR A 136 -3.38 5.21 -4.20
N THR A 137 -2.13 5.24 -4.69
CA THR A 137 -1.20 6.36 -4.42
C THR A 137 -1.60 7.64 -5.15
N TYR A 138 -2.26 7.52 -6.31
CA TYR A 138 -2.69 8.64 -7.14
C TYR A 138 -4.11 8.43 -7.70
N MET A 139 -4.83 9.53 -7.93
CA MET A 139 -6.21 9.53 -8.45
C MET A 139 -6.30 9.33 -9.97
N LYS A 140 -5.31 9.83 -10.71
CA LYS A 140 -5.25 9.76 -12.17
C LYS A 140 -3.82 10.00 -12.65
N ASP A 141 -3.61 9.82 -13.94
CA ASP A 141 -2.36 10.15 -14.60
C ASP A 141 -2.15 11.67 -14.69
N GLY A 142 -0.89 12.14 -14.62
CA GLY A 142 -0.53 13.56 -14.67
C GLY A 142 0.98 13.82 -14.56
N ASP A 143 1.38 15.09 -14.70
CA ASP A 143 2.76 15.57 -14.53
C ASP A 143 2.73 17.00 -13.93
N PRO A 144 2.97 17.19 -12.61
CA PRO A 144 3.21 16.16 -11.60
C PRO A 144 1.94 15.36 -11.27
N LEU A 145 2.11 14.20 -10.65
CA LEU A 145 0.98 13.32 -10.35
C LEU A 145 0.02 13.96 -9.35
N PRO A 146 -1.29 14.08 -9.67
CA PRO A 146 -2.23 14.73 -8.78
C PRO A 146 -2.35 13.92 -7.48
N HIS A 147 -2.08 14.63 -6.37
CA HIS A 147 -2.07 14.06 -5.03
C HIS A 147 -3.44 13.52 -4.60
N PHE A 148 -3.41 12.68 -3.57
CA PHE A 148 -4.58 12.08 -2.91
C PHE A 148 -5.65 13.12 -2.54
N GLN A 149 -6.92 12.82 -2.85
CA GLN A 149 -8.10 13.47 -2.29
C GLN A 149 -8.93 12.40 -1.56
N LYS A 150 -9.65 12.74 -0.48
CA LYS A 150 -10.43 11.83 0.39
C LYS A 150 -11.31 10.77 -0.32
N GLN A 151 -11.60 10.94 -1.60
CA GLN A 151 -12.46 10.10 -2.43
C GLN A 151 -11.80 8.78 -2.90
N SER A 152 -10.54 8.49 -2.55
CA SER A 152 -9.84 7.27 -2.99
C SER A 152 -10.15 6.00 -2.19
N PHE A 153 -10.92 6.08 -1.09
CA PHE A 153 -11.47 4.89 -0.44
C PHE A 153 -12.74 4.50 -1.17
N VAL A 154 -12.63 3.57 -2.11
CA VAL A 154 -13.74 3.21 -2.99
C VAL A 154 -14.15 1.77 -2.75
N ASP A 155 -15.47 1.53 -2.73
CA ASP A 155 -16.06 0.20 -2.89
C ASP A 155 -15.72 -0.31 -4.30
N ALA A 156 -14.90 -1.35 -4.36
CA ALA A 156 -14.41 -1.94 -5.60
C ALA A 156 -15.54 -2.39 -6.54
N ASN A 157 -16.77 -2.58 -6.05
CA ASN A 157 -17.91 -2.99 -6.86
C ASN A 157 -18.75 -1.82 -7.39
N GLN A 158 -18.62 -0.62 -6.83
CA GLN A 158 -19.31 0.56 -7.33
C GLN A 158 -18.53 1.27 -8.44
N ASP A 159 -17.22 1.00 -8.55
CA ASP A 159 -16.35 1.69 -9.50
C ASP A 159 -16.00 0.85 -10.73
N SER A 160 -17.04 0.54 -11.52
CA SER A 160 -16.92 -0.04 -12.87
C SER A 160 -16.17 0.86 -13.87
N LYS A 161 -15.67 2.03 -13.45
CA LYS A 161 -14.98 3.02 -14.29
C LYS A 161 -13.45 3.02 -14.15
N LEU A 162 -12.86 2.27 -13.22
CA LEU A 162 -11.40 2.23 -13.03
C LEU A 162 -10.65 1.24 -13.93
N GLY A 163 -11.31 0.64 -14.93
CA GLY A 163 -10.62 -0.09 -16.00
C GLY A 163 -9.83 -1.33 -15.56
N PHE A 164 -10.10 -1.87 -14.36
CA PHE A 164 -9.70 -3.24 -14.03
C PHE A 164 -10.69 -4.19 -14.70
N GLY A 165 -10.50 -4.35 -16.01
CA GLY A 165 -11.22 -5.33 -16.83
C GLY A 165 -11.01 -6.74 -16.29
N ARG A 166 -12.07 -7.54 -16.42
CA ARG A 166 -12.02 -9.01 -16.33
C ARG A 166 -11.02 -9.59 -17.34
#